data_AF-A0A839I535-F1
#
_entry.id   AF-A0A839I535-F1
#
_cell.length_a   1.000
_cell.length_b   1.000
_cell.length_c   1.000
_cell.angle_alpha   90.00
_cell.angle_beta   90.00
_cell.angle_gamma   90.00
#
_symmetry.space_group_name_H-M   'P 1'
#
loop_
_entity.id
_entity.type
_entity.pdbx_description
1 polymer ?
#
loop_
_entity_poly.entity_id
_entity_poly.type
_entity_poly.pdbx_seq_one_letter_code
_entity_poly.pdbx_strand_id
1 'polypeptide(L)'
;MAGLEVTGELPTLDRSDDIAGPDINNNGIRDDIEKYIEITYQEPKQRTAAMQTAKAIQMGMVVDIADKDAIRRAHVAIGEAINCTFIHFTDFGGATRNNPSIMFDEIEAMTKNTKKRLLTSLAVDKASDGMVISLPDGACDE
;
A
#
# COMPACT_ATOMS: atom_id res chain seq x y z
N MET A 1 15.23 2.17 9.52
CA MET A 1 13.87 2.74 9.68
C MET A 1 13.73 3.52 10.99
N ALA A 2 14.01 2.94 12.17
CA ALA A 2 13.89 3.65 13.46
C ALA A 2 14.72 4.94 13.59
N GLY A 3 15.87 5.06 12.91
CA GLY A 3 16.72 6.25 12.97
C GLY A 3 16.16 7.49 12.25
N LEU A 4 15.34 7.30 11.21
CA LEU A 4 14.75 8.40 10.41
C LEU A 4 13.41 8.89 10.97
N GLU A 5 12.72 8.04 11.73
CA GLU A 5 11.54 8.42 12.52
C GLU A 5 11.93 9.33 13.71
N VAL A 6 13.15 9.16 14.25
CA VAL A 6 13.68 9.94 15.39
C VAL A 6 14.21 11.32 14.96
N THR A 7 14.66 11.48 13.71
CA THR A 7 15.11 12.78 13.17
C THR A 7 13.95 13.68 12.70
N GLY A 8 12.70 13.17 12.72
CA GLY A 8 11.52 13.90 12.25
C GLY A 8 11.39 14.00 10.73
N GLU A 9 12.27 13.30 10.00
CA GLU A 9 12.31 13.29 8.53
C GLU A 9 11.26 12.34 7.94
N LEU A 10 10.81 11.36 8.74
CA LEU A 10 9.72 10.44 8.42
C LEU A 10 8.64 10.50 9.51
N PRO A 11 7.34 10.36 9.17
CA PRO A 11 6.28 10.28 10.16
C PRO A 11 6.47 9.06 11.06
N THR A 12 6.08 9.20 12.33
CA THR A 12 6.04 8.07 13.26
C THR A 12 4.97 7.10 12.81
N LEU A 13 5.36 5.88 12.45
CA LEU A 13 4.43 4.85 12.02
C LEU A 13 3.60 4.33 13.19
N ASP A 14 2.31 4.09 12.94
CA ASP A 14 1.43 3.43 13.89
C ASP A 14 1.84 1.96 14.05
N ARG A 15 2.07 1.55 15.30
CA ARG A 15 2.45 0.17 15.68
C ARG A 15 1.44 -0.46 16.62
N SER A 16 0.20 0.03 16.60
CA SER A 16 -0.88 -0.52 17.39
C SER A 16 -1.24 -1.95 16.94
N ASP A 17 -2.00 -2.65 17.79
CA ASP A 17 -2.54 -3.97 17.47
C ASP A 17 -3.78 -3.91 16.58
N ASP A 18 -4.22 -2.73 16.15
CA ASP A 18 -5.31 -2.60 15.19
C ASP A 18 -4.80 -2.90 13.76
N ILE A 19 -5.46 -3.86 13.09
CA ILE A 19 -5.08 -4.27 11.74
C ILE A 19 -5.30 -3.12 10.76
N ALA A 20 -6.44 -2.45 10.86
CA ALA A 20 -6.75 -1.28 10.05
C ALA A 20 -5.84 -0.12 10.48
N GLY A 21 -5.79 0.14 11.78
CA GLY A 21 -5.13 1.31 12.33
C GLY A 21 -5.96 2.59 12.08
N PRO A 22 -5.44 3.75 12.47
CA PRO A 22 -6.15 5.01 12.34
C PRO A 22 -6.36 5.41 10.87
N ASP A 23 -7.62 5.66 10.50
CA ASP A 23 -8.06 6.26 9.24
C ASP A 23 -9.19 7.25 9.60
N ILE A 24 -8.82 8.46 10.03
CA ILE A 24 -9.78 9.43 10.57
C ILE A 24 -10.66 10.01 9.45
N ASN A 25 -10.09 10.19 8.25
CA ASN A 25 -10.78 10.77 7.10
C ASN A 25 -11.58 9.73 6.29
N ASN A 26 -11.48 8.44 6.64
CA ASN A 26 -12.17 7.31 6.00
C ASN A 26 -11.86 7.20 4.49
N ASN A 27 -10.63 7.51 4.08
CA ASN A 27 -10.21 7.41 2.68
C ASN A 27 -9.71 5.99 2.31
N GLY A 28 -9.61 5.08 3.30
CA GLY A 28 -9.11 3.72 3.13
C GLY A 28 -7.58 3.62 3.21
N ILE A 29 -6.89 4.66 3.68
CA ILE A 29 -5.44 4.74 3.88
C ILE A 29 -5.20 5.03 5.35
N ARG A 30 -4.21 4.36 5.95
CA ARG A 30 -3.82 4.66 7.32
C ARG A 30 -3.16 6.04 7.41
N ASP A 31 -3.57 6.87 8.36
CA ASP A 31 -3.20 8.29 8.44
C ASP A 31 -1.67 8.55 8.48
N ASP A 32 -0.89 7.65 9.09
CA ASP A 32 0.58 7.73 9.14
C ASP A 32 1.24 7.48 7.77
N ILE A 33 0.67 6.56 6.97
CA ILE A 33 1.11 6.25 5.61
C ILE A 33 0.68 7.37 4.65
N GLU A 34 -0.54 7.90 4.78
CA GLU A 34 -0.98 9.07 4.01
C GLU A 34 -0.01 10.23 4.21
N LYS A 35 0.30 10.56 5.46
CA LYS A 35 1.27 11.62 5.78
C LYS A 35 2.66 11.36 5.23
N TYR A 36 3.12 10.10 5.22
CA TYR A 36 4.40 9.74 4.59
C TYR A 36 4.39 10.05 3.10
N ILE A 37 3.33 9.65 2.41
CA ILE A 37 3.17 9.83 0.96
C ILE A 37 3.11 11.31 0.62
N GLU A 38 2.39 12.12 1.40
CA GLU A 38 2.30 13.57 1.21
C GLU A 38 3.65 14.29 1.33
N ILE A 39 4.49 13.87 2.29
CA ILE A 39 5.81 14.46 2.51
C ILE A 39 6.81 13.99 1.43
N THR A 40 6.73 12.71 1.07
CA THR A 40 7.72 12.05 0.19
C THR A 40 7.51 12.40 -1.28
N TYR A 41 6.27 12.43 -1.74
CA TYR A 41 5.92 12.60 -3.15
C TYR A 41 5.30 13.97 -3.40
N GLN A 42 6.13 14.95 -3.78
CA GLN A 42 5.68 16.31 -4.08
C GLN A 42 5.04 16.43 -5.47
N GLU A 43 5.39 15.54 -6.40
CA GLU A 43 4.78 15.49 -7.72
C GLU A 43 3.36 14.91 -7.61
N PRO A 44 2.29 15.65 -8.00
CA PRO A 44 0.91 15.25 -7.74
C PRO A 44 0.55 13.87 -8.28
N LYS A 45 1.01 13.52 -9.48
CA LYS A 45 0.72 12.23 -10.11
C LYS A 45 1.39 11.06 -9.40
N GLN A 46 2.62 11.24 -8.92
CA GLN A 46 3.32 10.23 -8.13
C GLN A 46 2.64 10.04 -6.78
N ARG A 47 2.22 11.15 -6.16
CA ARG A 47 1.48 11.12 -4.90
C ARG A 47 0.16 10.36 -5.03
N THR A 48 -0.63 10.63 -6.07
CA THR A 48 -1.89 9.91 -6.32
C THR A 48 -1.67 8.42 -6.54
N ALA A 49 -0.67 8.03 -7.34
CA ALA A 49 -0.33 6.62 -7.54
C ALA A 49 0.13 5.92 -6.25
N ALA A 50 0.92 6.61 -5.40
CA ALA A 50 1.33 6.10 -4.10
C ALA A 50 0.12 5.97 -3.14
N MET A 51 -0.81 6.93 -3.14
CA MET A 51 -2.06 6.87 -2.36
C MET A 51 -2.94 5.70 -2.80
N GLN A 52 -3.10 5.50 -4.12
CA GLN A 52 -3.85 4.37 -4.68
C GLN A 52 -3.22 3.03 -4.25
N THR A 53 -1.88 2.95 -4.26
CA THR A 53 -1.14 1.78 -3.78
C THR A 53 -1.38 1.51 -2.30
N ALA A 54 -1.27 2.53 -1.44
CA ALA A 54 -1.52 2.38 -0.01
C ALA A 54 -2.96 1.92 0.27
N LYS A 55 -3.94 2.49 -0.43
CA LYS A 55 -5.35 2.10 -0.33
C LYS A 55 -5.59 0.65 -0.75
N ALA A 56 -4.97 0.22 -1.85
CA ALA A 56 -5.11 -1.15 -2.34
C ALA A 56 -4.52 -2.19 -1.38
N ILE A 57 -3.32 -1.93 -0.84
CA ILE A 57 -2.69 -2.80 0.16
C ILE A 57 -3.55 -2.83 1.43
N GLN A 58 -4.03 -1.68 1.90
CA GLN A 58 -4.86 -1.57 3.09
C GLN A 58 -6.19 -2.32 2.92
N MET A 59 -6.82 -2.27 1.74
CA MET A 59 -8.01 -3.07 1.42
C MET A 59 -7.74 -4.57 1.58
N GLY A 60 -6.57 -5.04 1.13
CA GLY A 60 -6.14 -6.44 1.32
C GLY A 60 -5.95 -6.82 2.80
N MET A 61 -5.54 -5.89 3.65
CA MET A 61 -5.31 -6.15 5.09
C MET A 61 -6.60 -6.36 5.89
N VAL A 62 -7.71 -5.75 5.46
CA VAL A 62 -9.00 -5.79 6.16
C VAL A 62 -10.06 -6.63 5.42
N VAL A 63 -9.65 -7.37 4.39
CA VAL A 63 -10.54 -8.21 3.59
C VAL A 63 -11.08 -9.38 4.42
N ASP A 64 -12.35 -9.74 4.20
CA ASP A 64 -12.88 -10.99 4.71
C ASP A 64 -12.30 -12.17 3.93
N ILE A 65 -11.43 -12.95 4.59
CA ILE A 65 -10.77 -14.10 3.98
C ILE A 65 -11.72 -15.26 3.65
N ALA A 66 -12.96 -15.25 4.15
CA ALA A 66 -13.99 -16.19 3.77
C ALA A 66 -14.71 -15.80 2.47
N ASP A 67 -14.66 -14.51 2.10
CA ASP A 67 -15.25 -13.99 0.86
C ASP A 67 -14.20 -13.95 -0.26
N LYS A 68 -14.23 -14.99 -1.10
CA LYS A 68 -13.34 -15.11 -2.27
C LYS A 68 -13.50 -13.97 -3.28
N ASP A 69 -14.71 -13.41 -3.40
CA ASP A 69 -14.93 -12.29 -4.31
C ASP A 69 -14.34 -11.00 -3.72
N ALA A 70 -14.37 -10.83 -2.39
CA ALA A 70 -13.67 -9.74 -1.72
C ALA A 70 -12.15 -9.84 -1.89
N ILE A 71 -11.57 -11.04 -1.72
CA ILE A 71 -10.16 -11.29 -1.99
C ILE A 71 -9.82 -10.95 -3.45
N ARG A 72 -10.66 -11.38 -4.41
CA ARG A 72 -10.46 -11.08 -5.83
C ARG A 72 -10.47 -9.57 -6.10
N ARG A 73 -11.41 -8.83 -5.51
CA ARG A 73 -11.49 -7.36 -5.65
C ARG A 73 -10.25 -6.67 -5.07
N ALA A 74 -9.75 -7.11 -3.92
CA ALA A 74 -8.53 -6.56 -3.33
C ALA A 74 -7.30 -6.77 -4.24
N HIS A 75 -7.14 -7.96 -4.84
CA HIS A 75 -6.04 -8.22 -5.77
C HIS A 75 -6.17 -7.44 -7.07
N VAL A 76 -7.40 -7.27 -7.57
CA VAL A 76 -7.68 -6.39 -8.71
C VAL A 76 -7.21 -4.98 -8.40
N ALA A 77 -7.58 -4.41 -7.25
CA ALA A 77 -7.15 -3.07 -6.85
C ALA A 77 -5.62 -2.93 -6.74
N ILE A 78 -4.92 -3.96 -6.26
CA ILE A 78 -3.45 -3.99 -6.26
C ILE A 78 -2.90 -3.95 -7.68
N GLY A 79 -3.49 -4.72 -8.61
CA GLY A 79 -3.10 -4.70 -10.01
C GLY A 79 -3.29 -3.33 -10.68
N GLU A 80 -4.40 -2.65 -10.39
CA GLU A 80 -4.67 -1.29 -10.88
C GLU A 80 -3.66 -0.28 -10.32
N ALA A 81 -3.35 -0.36 -9.02
CA ALA A 81 -2.36 0.49 -8.37
C ALA A 81 -0.94 0.27 -8.93
N ILE A 82 -0.57 -0.99 -9.21
CA ILE A 82 0.70 -1.32 -9.88
C ILE A 82 0.73 -0.68 -11.26
N ASN A 83 -0.31 -0.86 -12.08
CA ASN A 83 -0.36 -0.24 -13.40
C ASN A 83 -0.18 1.29 -13.32
N CYS A 84 -0.88 1.95 -12.40
CA CYS A 84 -0.76 3.39 -12.21
C CYS A 84 0.65 3.82 -11.77
N THR A 85 1.26 3.05 -10.87
CA THR A 85 2.64 3.28 -10.43
C THR A 85 3.60 3.23 -11.62
N PHE A 86 3.50 2.23 -12.50
CA PHE A 86 4.36 2.12 -13.68
C PHE A 86 4.15 3.26 -14.69
N ILE A 87 3.01 3.95 -14.68
CA ILE A 87 2.75 5.13 -15.54
C ILE A 87 3.43 6.39 -14.98
N HIS A 88 3.48 6.55 -13.65
CA HIS A 88 3.93 7.79 -13.01
C HIS A 88 5.33 7.73 -12.36
N PHE A 89 5.87 6.53 -12.16
CA PHE A 89 7.21 6.29 -11.63
C PHE A 89 8.10 5.73 -12.75
N THR A 90 8.99 6.57 -13.28
CA THR A 90 9.80 6.25 -14.47
C THR A 90 11.25 5.89 -14.16
N ASP A 91 11.66 5.88 -12.89
CA ASP A 91 13.03 5.59 -12.46
C ASP A 91 13.29 4.08 -12.32
N PHE A 92 13.07 3.32 -13.41
CA PHE A 92 13.10 1.84 -13.44
C PHE A 92 14.47 1.19 -13.19
N GLY A 93 15.51 1.96 -12.87
CA GLY A 93 16.84 1.46 -12.53
C GLY A 93 17.52 2.23 -11.40
N GLY A 94 16.86 3.23 -10.84
CA GLY A 94 17.39 4.00 -9.73
C GLY A 94 17.20 3.28 -8.40
N ALA A 95 18.07 3.61 -7.44
CA ALA A 95 17.96 3.19 -6.04
C ALA A 95 17.16 4.19 -5.19
N THR A 96 16.35 5.04 -5.84
CA THR A 96 15.58 6.11 -5.19
C THR A 96 14.13 5.69 -4.96
N ARG A 97 13.40 6.44 -4.12
CA ARG A 97 11.95 6.23 -3.88
C ARG A 97 11.07 6.51 -5.09
N ASN A 98 11.64 7.05 -6.17
CA ASN A 98 10.97 7.22 -7.46
C ASN A 98 11.04 5.96 -8.33
N ASN A 99 11.74 4.92 -7.85
CA ASN A 99 11.63 3.59 -8.42
C ASN A 99 10.29 2.97 -7.99
N PRO A 100 9.49 2.45 -8.94
CA PRO A 100 8.16 1.90 -8.64
C PRO A 100 8.20 0.71 -7.68
N SER A 101 9.20 -0.17 -7.80
CA SER A 101 9.36 -1.32 -6.90
C SER A 101 9.73 -0.88 -5.49
N ILE A 102 10.64 0.09 -5.36
CA ILE A 102 11.06 0.61 -4.05
C ILE A 102 9.88 1.31 -3.35
N MET A 103 9.10 2.10 -4.09
CA MET A 103 7.90 2.75 -3.55
C MET A 103 6.89 1.72 -3.02
N PHE A 104 6.59 0.70 -3.83
CA PHE A 104 5.65 -0.36 -3.45
C PHE A 104 6.13 -1.11 -2.20
N ASP A 105 7.40 -1.56 -2.19
CA ASP A 105 8.00 -2.27 -1.06
C ASP A 105 7.99 -1.43 0.22
N GLU A 106 8.26 -0.12 0.12
CA GLU A 106 8.20 0.77 1.28
C GLU A 106 6.78 0.89 1.83
N ILE A 107 5.77 1.11 0.99
CA ILE A 107 4.36 1.19 1.43
C ILE A 107 3.91 -0.15 2.04
N GLU A 108 4.25 -1.27 1.42
CA GLU A 108 3.94 -2.59 1.93
C GLU A 108 4.59 -2.84 3.31
N ALA A 109 5.87 -2.51 3.45
CA ALA A 109 6.61 -2.67 4.70
C ALA A 109 6.04 -1.79 5.82
N MET A 110 5.67 -0.54 5.51
CA MET A 110 5.00 0.35 6.47
C MET A 110 3.61 -0.17 6.86
N THR A 111 2.88 -0.75 5.92
CA THR A 111 1.56 -1.33 6.18
C THR A 111 1.68 -2.55 7.10
N LYS A 112 2.62 -3.46 6.83
CA LYS A 112 2.81 -4.74 7.56
C LYS A 112 3.78 -4.62 8.74
N ASN A 113 3.99 -3.42 9.27
CA ASN A 113 5.04 -3.06 10.23
C ASN A 113 4.94 -3.66 11.65
N THR A 114 3.93 -4.48 11.94
CA THR A 114 3.78 -5.21 13.21
C THR A 114 3.65 -6.71 12.96
N LYS A 115 4.02 -7.52 13.96
CA LYS A 115 3.86 -8.99 13.87
C LYS A 115 2.42 -9.39 13.55
N LYS A 116 1.45 -8.73 14.16
CA LYS A 116 0.03 -9.03 13.96
C LYS A 116 -0.40 -8.74 12.52
N ARG A 117 -0.03 -7.57 11.98
CA ARG A 117 -0.30 -7.20 10.58
C ARG A 117 0.38 -8.13 9.59
N LEU A 118 1.64 -8.50 9.83
CA LEU A 118 2.35 -9.47 9.01
C LEU A 118 1.64 -10.84 8.99
N LEU A 119 1.20 -11.35 10.14
CA LEU A 119 0.45 -12.61 10.21
C LEU A 119 -0.91 -12.52 9.49
N THR A 120 -1.59 -11.38 9.55
CA THR A 120 -2.83 -11.15 8.78
C THR A 120 -2.56 -11.19 7.29
N SER A 121 -1.52 -10.50 6.81
CA SER A 121 -1.14 -10.58 5.39
C SER A 121 -0.90 -12.01 4.95
N LEU A 122 -0.13 -12.79 5.71
CA LEU A 122 0.13 -14.19 5.35
C LEU A 122 -1.14 -15.05 5.32
N ALA A 123 -2.14 -14.73 6.14
CA ALA A 123 -3.43 -15.41 6.10
C ALA A 123 -4.22 -15.06 4.83
N VAL A 124 -4.18 -13.81 4.39
CA VAL A 124 -4.77 -13.34 3.12
C VAL A 124 -4.05 -13.98 1.94
N ASP A 125 -2.72 -13.99 1.94
CA ASP A 125 -1.89 -14.61 0.90
C ASP A 125 -2.23 -16.10 0.76
N LYS A 126 -2.36 -16.80 1.89
CA LYS A 126 -2.78 -18.20 1.94
C LYS A 126 -4.21 -18.40 1.42
N ALA A 127 -5.13 -17.51 1.73
CA ALA A 127 -6.52 -17.59 1.24
C ALA A 127 -6.62 -17.33 -0.28
N SER A 128 -5.63 -16.62 -0.82
CA SER A 128 -5.53 -16.26 -2.23
C SER A 128 -4.78 -17.30 -3.07
N ASP A 129 -4.17 -18.30 -2.42
CA ASP A 129 -3.42 -19.35 -3.09
C ASP A 129 -4.29 -20.10 -4.12
N GLY A 130 -3.75 -20.27 -5.32
CA GLY A 130 -4.45 -20.86 -6.47
C GLY A 130 -5.47 -19.95 -7.17
N MET A 131 -5.66 -18.69 -6.76
CA MET A 131 -6.52 -17.75 -7.49
C MET A 131 -5.82 -17.23 -8.75
N VAL A 132 -6.55 -17.18 -9.86
CA VAL A 132 -6.12 -16.52 -11.10
C VAL A 132 -6.88 -15.21 -11.24
N ILE A 133 -6.17 -14.09 -11.16
CA ILE A 133 -6.72 -12.75 -11.35
C ILE A 133 -6.24 -12.23 -12.70
N SER A 134 -7.17 -11.80 -13.55
CA SER A 134 -6.84 -11.05 -14.75
C SER A 134 -6.54 -9.62 -14.33
N LEU A 135 -5.40 -9.09 -14.79
CA LEU A 135 -5.14 -7.66 -14.64
C LEU A 135 -6.24 -6.92 -15.41
N PRO A 136 -7.06 -6.09 -14.76
CA PRO A 136 -8.01 -5.26 -15.47
C PRO A 136 -7.26 -4.26 -16.34
N ASP A 137 -7.93 -3.73 -17.36
CA ASP A 137 -7.53 -2.47 -18.00
C ASP A 137 -7.77 -1.33 -16.99
N GLY A 138 -6.97 -1.30 -15.93
CA GLY A 138 -7.12 -0.45 -14.77
C GLY A 138 -6.54 0.94 -14.98
N ALA A 139 -7.38 1.96 -14.80
CA ALA A 139 -7.00 3.37 -14.84
C ALA A 139 -6.34 3.81 -13.52
N CYS A 140 -5.46 4.80 -13.60
CA CYS A 140 -5.08 5.61 -12.43
C CYS A 140 -6.31 6.31 -11.87
N ASP A 141 -6.41 6.40 -10.55
CA ASP A 141 -7.33 7.35 -9.92
C ASP A 141 -6.92 8.77 -10.37
N GLU A 142 -7.85 9.56 -10.93
CA GLU A 142 -7.61 10.95 -11.42
C GLU A 142 -7.85 12.01 -10.33
#